data_AF-A0A819RRB3-F1
#
_entry.id   AF-A0A819RRB3-F1
#
_cell.length_a   1.000
_cell.length_b   1.000
_cell.length_c   1.000
_cell.angle_alpha   90.00
_cell.angle_beta   90.00
_cell.angle_gamma   90.00
#
_symmetry.space_group_name_H-M   'P 1'
#
loop_
_entity.id
_entity.type
_entity.pdbx_description
1 polymer ?
#
loop_
_entity_poly.entity_id
_entity_poly.type
_entity_poly.pdbx_seq_one_letter_code
_entity_poly.pdbx_strand_id
1 'polypeptide(L)'
;TIPPSTGWEKNERQRLGSRQVNLSTSMNPIHLAETAVGLNLKLMKWRLAPEIDLESLEKMRCLLLGAGTLGCNVARCLMGWGIKNITFVDNSRISYSNPVRQTLFTFQDSCENKPKAQAAADALKTIYPGIKSIGYDLTIPMPGHTVGDSTIEKVKEDVNLLHDLIRQHDVIFLLTDSRESRWLPTVIGAVEQKIVLCCAVGFDSYVIIRHGVPTKESDSTSRTYKNYIPGNKLGCYFCNDIVAPGNSSIDRTLDQQCTVTRPGISMMASALSVELLISIVQHPLRGQCPASIHPDREESVPEAVSCLGIVPHTIRSFLSRYSTVLPTGEAFSQCVACSSIVRKAFEDDGFSFLLNVFNDIDYLENLTGLRAMQLATDINEIIELSDDEEI
;
A
#
# COMPACT_ATOMS: atom_id res chain seq x y z
N THR A 1 50.91 -15.05 63.44
CA THR A 1 49.46 -15.19 63.11
C THR A 1 49.17 -14.31 61.91
N ILE A 2 48.56 -14.87 60.86
CA ILE A 2 48.23 -14.11 59.65
C ILE A 2 47.01 -13.24 59.96
N PRO A 3 47.02 -11.93 59.68
CA PRO A 3 45.86 -11.06 59.94
C PRO A 3 44.67 -11.43 59.04
N PRO A 4 43.43 -11.28 59.53
CA PRO A 4 42.23 -11.58 58.75
C PRO A 4 42.08 -10.60 57.57
N SER A 5 41.86 -11.13 56.38
CA SER A 5 41.63 -10.35 55.16
C SER A 5 40.21 -9.76 55.15
N THR A 6 40.11 -8.45 54.94
CA THR A 6 38.86 -7.68 54.79
C THR A 6 38.99 -6.75 53.58
N GLY A 7 37.87 -6.17 53.11
CA GLY A 7 37.91 -5.20 52.00
C GLY A 7 36.83 -5.37 50.92
N TRP A 8 35.98 -6.39 51.02
CA TRP A 8 34.84 -6.54 50.09
C TRP A 8 33.84 -5.41 50.25
N GLU A 9 33.58 -4.69 49.15
CA GLU A 9 32.56 -3.64 49.12
C GLU A 9 31.16 -4.25 49.23
N LYS A 10 30.28 -3.61 50.00
CA LYS A 10 28.87 -4.02 50.12
C LYS A 10 28.08 -3.55 48.90
N ASN A 11 27.10 -4.34 48.47
CA ASN A 11 26.14 -3.92 47.46
C ASN A 11 25.13 -2.90 48.03
N GLU A 12 24.21 -2.41 47.19
CA GLU A 12 23.17 -1.44 47.59
C GLU A 12 22.28 -1.94 48.73
N ARG A 13 22.14 -3.26 48.88
CA ARG A 13 21.40 -3.91 49.98
C ARG A 13 22.23 -4.10 51.25
N GLN A 14 23.41 -3.46 51.34
CA GLN A 14 24.36 -3.56 52.44
C GLN A 14 24.85 -4.99 52.72
N ARG A 15 24.77 -5.88 51.72
CA ARG A 15 25.27 -7.26 51.80
C ARG A 15 26.58 -7.40 51.05
N LEU A 16 27.46 -8.26 51.56
CA LEU A 16 28.66 -8.68 50.84
C LEU A 16 28.24 -9.56 49.67
N GLY A 17 28.21 -8.98 48.47
CA GLY A 17 27.75 -9.63 47.25
C GLY A 17 28.09 -8.79 46.03
N SER A 18 28.11 -9.40 44.85
CA SER A 18 28.45 -8.71 43.62
C SER A 18 27.43 -7.61 43.27
N ARG A 19 27.92 -6.54 42.61
CA ARG A 19 27.07 -5.57 41.91
C ARG A 19 26.99 -6.00 40.44
N GLN A 20 25.78 -6.07 39.92
CA GLN A 20 25.53 -6.30 38.49
C GLN A 20 24.89 -5.05 37.91
N VAL A 21 25.44 -4.57 36.80
CA VAL A 21 24.93 -3.39 36.09
C VAL A 21 24.69 -3.79 34.64
N ASN A 22 23.50 -3.49 34.12
CA ASN A 22 23.21 -3.69 32.70
C ASN A 22 23.67 -2.46 31.91
N LEU A 23 24.75 -2.61 31.14
CA LEU A 23 25.30 -1.57 30.27
C LEU A 23 24.81 -1.70 28.82
N SER A 24 23.83 -2.55 28.53
CA SER A 24 23.37 -2.78 27.16
C SER A 24 22.84 -1.50 26.50
N THR A 25 22.21 -0.62 27.27
CA THR A 25 21.68 0.66 26.76
C THR A 25 22.75 1.63 26.29
N SER A 26 23.97 1.54 26.82
CA SER A 26 25.09 2.44 26.48
C SER A 26 26.20 1.76 25.67
N MET A 27 26.27 0.43 25.66
CA MET A 27 27.37 -0.31 25.03
C MET A 27 26.93 -1.29 23.95
N ASN A 28 25.65 -1.69 23.88
CA ASN A 28 25.17 -2.57 22.81
C ASN A 28 24.94 -1.72 21.54
N PRO A 29 25.65 -1.98 20.43
CA PRO A 29 25.48 -1.22 19.19
C PRO A 29 24.04 -1.22 18.66
N ILE A 30 23.28 -2.31 18.88
CA ILE A 30 21.89 -2.42 18.46
C ILE A 30 21.03 -1.41 19.22
N HIS A 31 21.09 -1.40 20.55
CA HIS A 31 20.31 -0.45 21.37
C HIS A 31 20.73 1.00 21.13
N LEU A 32 22.02 1.25 20.87
CA LEU A 32 22.50 2.57 20.50
C LEU A 32 21.89 3.04 19.16
N ALA A 33 21.85 2.16 18.15
CA ALA A 33 21.21 2.45 16.86
C ALA A 33 19.70 2.70 17.02
N GLU A 34 18.99 1.86 17.79
CA GLU A 34 17.56 2.05 18.08
C GLU A 34 17.29 3.41 18.73
N THR A 35 18.12 3.79 19.71
CA THR A 35 18.01 5.07 20.41
C THR A 35 18.29 6.25 19.49
N ALA A 36 19.32 6.15 18.63
CA ALA A 36 19.70 7.21 17.70
C ALA A 36 18.62 7.47 16.63
N VAL A 37 18.05 6.41 16.05
CA VAL A 37 16.94 6.51 15.09
C VAL A 37 15.71 7.16 15.75
N GLY A 38 15.31 6.68 16.92
CA GLY A 38 14.19 7.25 17.65
C GLY A 38 14.40 8.72 18.06
N LEU A 39 15.63 9.13 18.34
CA LEU A 39 15.96 10.52 18.67
C LEU A 39 15.76 11.45 17.47
N ASN A 40 16.13 11.03 16.25
CA ASN A 40 15.97 11.86 15.05
C ASN A 40 14.49 12.24 14.81
N LEU A 41 13.59 11.26 14.91
CA LEU A 41 12.15 11.47 14.78
C LEU A 41 11.60 12.35 15.91
N LYS A 42 12.05 12.14 17.16
CA LYS A 42 11.68 13.00 18.29
C LYS A 42 12.13 14.44 18.09
N LEU A 43 13.30 14.68 17.48
CA LEU A 43 13.77 16.03 17.16
C LEU A 43 12.87 16.70 16.11
N MET A 44 12.40 15.99 15.09
CA MET A 44 11.40 16.53 14.15
C MET A 44 10.13 16.95 14.88
N LYS A 45 9.60 16.08 15.75
CA LYS A 45 8.42 16.39 16.57
C LYS A 45 8.65 17.62 17.45
N TRP A 46 9.73 17.65 18.24
CA TRP A 46 9.96 18.73 19.20
C TRP A 46 10.27 20.08 18.56
N ARG A 47 10.92 20.10 17.39
CA ARG A 47 11.39 21.34 16.76
C ARG A 47 10.46 21.87 15.67
N LEU A 48 9.79 20.99 14.92
CA LEU A 48 9.11 21.37 13.68
C LEU A 48 7.62 21.05 13.72
N ALA A 49 7.23 19.89 14.23
CA ALA A 49 5.84 19.43 14.17
C ALA A 49 5.41 18.72 15.48
N PRO A 50 5.08 19.50 16.54
CA PRO A 50 4.77 18.97 17.87
C PRO A 50 3.59 17.99 17.91
N GLU A 51 2.67 18.12 16.96
CA GLU A 51 1.44 17.33 16.87
C GLU A 51 1.65 15.92 16.26
N ILE A 52 2.82 15.62 15.69
CA ILE A 52 3.08 14.30 15.12
C ILE A 52 3.00 13.22 16.20
N ASP A 53 2.16 12.22 15.97
CA ASP A 53 2.07 10.99 16.74
C ASP A 53 3.04 9.93 16.19
N LEU A 54 4.28 9.96 16.70
CA LEU A 54 5.32 8.98 16.38
C LEU A 54 5.04 7.58 16.95
N GLU A 55 4.26 7.47 18.01
CA GLU A 55 3.97 6.19 18.65
C GLU A 55 3.03 5.35 17.78
N SER A 56 2.06 6.00 17.13
CA SER A 56 1.20 5.33 16.14
C SER A 56 2.01 4.77 14.97
N LEU A 57 2.99 5.52 14.47
CA LEU A 57 3.84 5.09 13.35
C LEU A 57 4.69 3.88 13.72
N GLU A 58 5.31 3.88 14.90
CA GLU A 58 6.17 2.78 15.34
C GLU A 58 5.41 1.44 15.46
N LYS A 59 4.16 1.48 15.95
CA LYS A 59 3.32 0.29 16.17
C LYS A 59 2.64 -0.21 14.89
N MET A 60 2.57 0.62 13.85
CA MET A 60 1.86 0.31 12.61
C MET A 60 2.46 -0.92 11.91
N ARG A 61 1.58 -1.73 11.30
CA ARG A 61 1.94 -2.89 10.49
C ARG A 61 1.62 -2.62 9.02
N CYS A 62 2.65 -2.61 8.19
CA CYS A 62 2.55 -2.38 6.76
C CYS A 62 2.74 -3.68 5.98
N LEU A 63 1.76 -4.02 5.13
CA LEU A 63 1.87 -5.09 4.15
C LEU A 63 2.24 -4.49 2.79
N LEU A 64 3.35 -4.95 2.20
CA LEU A 64 3.83 -4.54 0.89
C LEU A 64 3.59 -5.67 -0.11
N LEU A 65 2.57 -5.52 -0.96
CA LEU A 65 2.28 -6.46 -2.04
C LEU A 65 3.14 -6.09 -3.25
N GLY A 66 4.26 -6.79 -3.39
CA GLY A 66 5.33 -6.53 -4.35
C GLY A 66 6.64 -6.14 -3.66
N ALA A 67 7.70 -6.90 -3.93
CA ALA A 67 9.08 -6.64 -3.47
C ALA A 67 9.98 -6.16 -4.62
N GLY A 68 9.39 -5.59 -5.67
CA GLY A 68 10.10 -4.97 -6.79
C GLY A 68 10.65 -3.58 -6.47
N THR A 69 10.79 -2.74 -7.51
CA THR A 69 11.40 -1.40 -7.42
C THR A 69 10.66 -0.50 -6.44
N LEU A 70 9.32 -0.51 -6.48
CA LEU A 70 8.48 0.25 -5.53
C LEU A 70 8.56 -0.32 -4.12
N GLY A 71 8.38 -1.64 -3.96
CA GLY A 71 8.44 -2.32 -2.66
C GLY A 71 9.73 -2.02 -1.88
N CYS A 72 10.88 -2.11 -2.56
CA CYS A 72 12.18 -1.81 -1.96
C CYS A 72 12.26 -0.36 -1.45
N ASN A 73 11.87 0.60 -2.30
CA ASN A 73 11.98 2.02 -1.97
C ASN A 73 10.96 2.45 -0.90
N VAL A 74 9.71 1.98 -1.00
CA VAL A 74 8.67 2.20 0.02
C VAL A 74 9.15 1.68 1.37
N ALA A 75 9.69 0.46 1.43
CA ALA A 75 10.18 -0.12 2.69
C ALA A 75 11.30 0.71 3.34
N ARG A 76 12.24 1.25 2.54
CA ARG A 76 13.30 2.13 3.08
C ARG A 76 12.72 3.45 3.61
N CYS A 77 11.74 4.04 2.93
CA CYS A 77 11.04 5.24 3.41
C CYS A 77 10.25 4.97 4.70
N LEU A 78 9.52 3.85 4.79
CA LEU A 78 8.78 3.45 6.00
C LEU A 78 9.72 3.26 7.20
N MET A 79 10.87 2.61 6.99
CA MET A 79 11.90 2.45 8.03
C MET A 79 12.44 3.81 8.50
N GLY A 80 12.62 4.76 7.58
CA GLY A 80 13.02 6.14 7.91
C GLY A 80 12.05 6.86 8.83
N TRP A 81 10.75 6.58 8.70
CA TRP A 81 9.68 7.06 9.60
C TRP A 81 9.55 6.27 10.91
N GLY A 82 10.45 5.31 11.16
CA GLY A 82 10.45 4.51 12.39
C GLY A 82 9.42 3.39 12.42
N ILE A 83 8.79 3.06 11.29
CA ILE A 83 7.86 1.94 11.19
C ILE A 83 8.66 0.63 11.24
N LYS A 84 8.30 -0.23 12.20
CA LYS A 84 9.09 -1.44 12.50
C LYS A 84 8.50 -2.72 11.94
N ASN A 85 7.20 -2.78 11.63
CA ASN A 85 6.55 -4.01 11.22
C ASN A 85 6.25 -3.94 9.71
N ILE A 86 7.05 -4.63 8.90
CA ILE A 86 6.93 -4.64 7.44
C ILE A 86 6.87 -6.08 6.94
N THR A 87 5.83 -6.42 6.21
CA THR A 87 5.68 -7.74 5.60
C THR A 87 5.69 -7.60 4.08
N PHE A 88 6.50 -8.41 3.39
CA PHE A 88 6.54 -8.47 1.94
C PHE A 88 5.78 -9.69 1.41
N VAL A 89 5.09 -9.50 0.29
CA VAL A 89 4.50 -10.58 -0.52
C VAL A 89 5.03 -10.44 -1.94
N ASP A 90 5.70 -11.47 -2.45
CA ASP A 90 6.20 -11.53 -3.82
C ASP A 90 6.54 -12.98 -4.17
N ASN A 91 6.11 -13.48 -5.34
CA ASN A 91 6.38 -14.85 -5.78
C ASN A 91 7.59 -14.98 -6.71
N SER A 92 8.29 -13.88 -6.99
CA SER A 92 9.36 -13.84 -7.97
C SER A 92 10.74 -13.96 -7.32
N ARG A 93 11.74 -14.24 -8.16
CA ARG A 93 13.15 -14.33 -7.77
C ARG A 93 13.97 -13.16 -8.31
N ILE A 94 15.08 -12.87 -7.65
CA ILE A 94 15.97 -11.76 -8.03
C ILE A 94 16.72 -12.12 -9.31
N SER A 95 16.57 -11.30 -10.35
CA SER A 95 17.34 -11.42 -11.59
C SER A 95 18.51 -10.44 -11.63
N TYR A 96 19.48 -10.67 -12.53
CA TYR A 96 20.69 -9.83 -12.65
C TYR A 96 20.42 -8.34 -12.90
N SER A 97 19.32 -7.99 -13.54
CA SER A 97 18.96 -6.59 -13.81
C SER A 97 18.29 -5.89 -12.62
N ASN A 98 17.92 -6.63 -11.58
CA ASN A 98 17.17 -6.11 -10.45
C ASN A 98 17.99 -5.23 -9.49
N PRO A 99 19.21 -5.59 -9.04
CA PRO A 99 19.93 -4.85 -7.99
C PRO A 99 20.14 -3.35 -8.28
N VAL A 100 20.28 -2.95 -9.55
CA VAL A 100 20.49 -1.54 -9.91
C VAL A 100 19.22 -0.69 -9.83
N ARG A 101 18.04 -1.31 -9.70
CA ARG A 101 16.73 -0.63 -9.58
C ARG A 101 16.04 -0.93 -8.25
N GLN A 102 16.26 -2.13 -7.70
CA GLN A 102 15.60 -2.66 -6.51
C GLN A 102 16.57 -2.57 -5.33
N THR A 103 16.42 -1.49 -4.55
CA THR A 103 17.43 -0.99 -3.60
C THR A 103 17.69 -1.86 -2.37
N LEU A 104 17.03 -3.01 -2.25
CA LEU A 104 17.26 -4.00 -1.18
C LEU A 104 18.09 -5.20 -1.63
N PHE A 105 18.39 -5.33 -2.93
CA PHE A 105 19.08 -6.50 -3.47
C PHE A 105 20.50 -6.17 -3.90
N THR A 106 21.39 -7.13 -3.70
CA THR A 106 22.78 -7.06 -4.17
C THR A 106 22.98 -7.92 -5.41
N PHE A 107 24.12 -7.72 -6.11
CA PHE A 107 24.53 -8.61 -7.19
C PHE A 107 24.62 -10.08 -6.72
N GLN A 108 25.13 -10.32 -5.51
CA GLN A 108 25.26 -11.66 -4.96
C GLN A 108 23.89 -12.35 -4.80
N ASP A 109 22.87 -11.62 -4.36
CA ASP A 109 21.51 -12.17 -4.22
C ASP A 109 20.92 -12.62 -5.57
N SER A 110 21.30 -11.94 -6.67
CA SER A 110 20.92 -12.34 -8.02
C SER A 110 21.66 -13.59 -8.51
N CYS A 111 22.94 -13.76 -8.14
CA CYS A 111 23.70 -14.98 -8.44
C CYS A 111 23.13 -16.21 -7.72
N GLU A 112 22.60 -16.02 -6.51
CA GLU A 112 21.97 -17.06 -5.70
C GLU A 112 20.49 -17.28 -6.05
N ASN A 113 19.94 -16.49 -6.98
CA ASN A 113 18.55 -16.56 -7.43
C ASN A 113 17.56 -16.52 -6.25
N LYS A 114 17.81 -15.70 -5.22
CA LYS A 114 17.00 -15.71 -4.00
C LYS A 114 15.53 -15.30 -4.25
N PRO A 115 14.57 -15.83 -3.47
CA PRO A 115 13.20 -15.34 -3.45
C PRO A 115 13.15 -13.87 -3.01
N LYS A 116 12.47 -13.00 -3.78
CA LYS A 116 12.48 -11.56 -3.53
C LYS A 116 11.90 -11.18 -2.17
N ALA A 117 10.75 -11.74 -1.81
CA ALA A 117 10.08 -11.38 -0.55
C ALA A 117 10.98 -11.64 0.66
N GLN A 118 11.60 -12.83 0.73
CA GLN A 118 12.49 -13.20 1.83
C GLN A 118 13.78 -12.37 1.82
N ALA A 119 14.41 -12.20 0.65
CA ALA A 119 15.62 -11.39 0.53
C ALA A 119 15.39 -9.93 0.92
N ALA A 120 14.24 -9.35 0.58
CA ALA A 120 13.88 -7.99 0.96
C ALA A 120 13.73 -7.87 2.47
N ALA A 121 13.09 -8.85 3.10
CA ALA A 121 12.92 -8.88 4.54
C ALA A 121 14.26 -8.96 5.29
N ASP A 122 15.19 -9.79 4.81
CA ASP A 122 16.51 -9.96 5.41
C ASP A 122 17.43 -8.75 5.16
N ALA A 123 17.30 -8.10 4.00
CA ALA A 123 17.98 -6.84 3.71
C ALA A 123 17.56 -5.74 4.70
N LEU A 124 16.26 -5.63 5.03
CA LEU A 124 15.82 -4.66 6.04
C LEU A 124 16.43 -4.93 7.42
N LYS A 125 16.50 -6.21 7.85
CA LYS A 125 17.13 -6.59 9.13
C LYS A 125 18.62 -6.28 9.15
N THR A 126 19.28 -6.38 8.00
CA THR A 126 20.69 -6.00 7.83
C THR A 126 20.88 -4.49 7.98
N ILE A 127 19.95 -3.69 7.44
CA ILE A 127 20.00 -2.22 7.55
C ILE A 127 19.69 -1.76 8.98
N TYR A 128 18.65 -2.33 9.61
CA TYR A 128 18.22 -1.99 10.96
C TYR A 128 17.77 -3.24 11.73
N PRO A 129 18.58 -3.78 12.65
CA PRO A 129 18.26 -5.02 13.37
C PRO A 129 16.99 -4.97 14.22
N GLY A 130 16.53 -3.79 14.62
CA GLY A 130 15.29 -3.60 15.37
C GLY A 130 14.01 -3.73 14.54
N ILE A 131 14.11 -3.96 13.22
CA ILE A 131 12.95 -4.14 12.34
C ILE A 131 12.37 -5.56 12.46
N LYS A 132 11.05 -5.66 12.48
CA LYS A 132 10.27 -6.89 12.39
C LYS A 132 9.81 -7.06 10.95
N SER A 133 10.64 -7.73 10.17
CA SER A 133 10.41 -7.94 8.74
C SER A 133 10.27 -9.40 8.35
N ILE A 134 9.23 -9.73 7.58
CA ILE A 134 8.89 -11.09 7.12
C ILE A 134 8.59 -11.06 5.62
N GLY A 135 9.01 -12.08 4.86
CA GLY A 135 8.69 -12.24 3.45
C GLY A 135 7.89 -13.51 3.19
N TYR A 136 6.82 -13.41 2.40
CA TYR A 136 5.99 -14.52 1.97
C TYR A 136 6.12 -14.71 0.45
N ASP A 137 6.52 -15.92 0.06
CA ASP A 137 6.45 -16.38 -1.33
C ASP A 137 5.00 -16.81 -1.61
N LEU A 138 4.23 -15.88 -2.17
CA LEU A 138 2.78 -16.01 -2.36
C LEU A 138 2.38 -15.39 -3.71
N THR A 139 1.63 -16.16 -4.49
CA THR A 139 1.08 -15.70 -5.77
C THR A 139 -0.30 -15.07 -5.53
N ILE A 140 -0.53 -13.88 -6.08
CA ILE A 140 -1.84 -13.23 -6.02
C ILE A 140 -2.64 -13.67 -7.25
N PRO A 141 -3.77 -14.38 -7.09
CA PRO A 141 -4.62 -14.77 -8.22
C PRO A 141 -5.18 -13.56 -8.95
N MET A 142 -5.21 -13.65 -10.28
CA MET A 142 -5.57 -12.54 -11.16
C MET A 142 -6.88 -12.85 -11.91
N PRO A 143 -7.79 -11.87 -12.07
CA PRO A 143 -8.95 -12.01 -12.94
C PRO A 143 -8.56 -12.43 -14.37
N GLY A 144 -9.41 -13.25 -15.00
CA GLY A 144 -9.20 -13.74 -16.36
C GLY A 144 -8.05 -14.75 -16.56
N HIS A 145 -7.44 -15.24 -15.49
CA HIS A 145 -6.45 -16.31 -15.54
C HIS A 145 -7.07 -17.60 -15.00
N THR A 146 -7.46 -18.48 -15.93
CA THR A 146 -8.21 -19.70 -15.61
C THR A 146 -7.48 -20.58 -14.60
N VAL A 147 -8.20 -20.97 -13.55
CA VAL A 147 -7.72 -21.89 -12.52
C VAL A 147 -8.13 -23.30 -12.92
N GLY A 148 -7.15 -24.14 -13.26
CA GLY A 148 -7.41 -25.55 -13.56
C GLY A 148 -7.75 -26.36 -12.32
N ASP A 149 -8.48 -27.47 -12.49
CA ASP A 149 -8.95 -28.31 -11.38
C ASP A 149 -7.84 -28.76 -10.42
N SER A 150 -6.63 -28.99 -10.94
CA SER A 150 -5.46 -29.40 -10.15
C SER A 150 -4.85 -28.30 -9.30
N THR A 151 -5.16 -27.03 -9.58
CA THR A 151 -4.58 -25.87 -8.87
C THR A 151 -5.57 -25.16 -7.95
N ILE A 152 -6.85 -25.54 -7.95
CA ILE A 152 -7.92 -24.90 -7.15
C ILE A 152 -7.56 -24.84 -5.66
N GLU A 153 -7.15 -25.96 -5.07
CA GLU A 153 -6.84 -26.00 -3.62
C GLU A 153 -5.66 -25.09 -3.26
N LYS A 154 -4.61 -25.07 -4.08
CA LYS A 154 -3.48 -24.15 -3.89
C LYS A 154 -3.92 -22.69 -3.99
N VAL A 155 -4.73 -22.35 -5.00
CA VAL A 155 -5.25 -20.99 -5.17
C VAL A 155 -6.10 -20.59 -3.97
N LYS A 156 -6.89 -21.52 -3.42
CA LYS A 156 -7.68 -21.30 -2.20
C LYS A 156 -6.80 -21.05 -0.98
N GLU A 157 -5.72 -21.81 -0.81
CA GLU A 157 -4.73 -21.57 0.25
C GLU A 157 -4.06 -20.19 0.09
N ASP A 158 -3.65 -19.84 -1.13
CA ASP A 158 -3.03 -18.55 -1.44
C ASP A 158 -3.99 -17.37 -1.15
N VAL A 159 -5.28 -17.50 -1.52
CA VAL A 159 -6.33 -16.51 -1.21
C VAL A 159 -6.52 -16.36 0.30
N ASN A 160 -6.62 -17.47 1.03
CA ASN A 160 -6.81 -17.44 2.48
C ASN A 160 -5.60 -16.77 3.17
N LEU A 161 -4.38 -17.12 2.76
CA LEU A 161 -3.17 -16.49 3.29
C LEU A 161 -3.14 -14.99 2.98
N LEU A 162 -3.48 -14.58 1.76
CA LEU A 162 -3.55 -13.16 1.39
C LEU A 162 -4.57 -12.41 2.26
N HIS A 163 -5.76 -12.99 2.46
CA HIS A 163 -6.81 -12.41 3.30
C HIS A 163 -6.35 -12.27 4.75
N ASP A 164 -5.76 -13.33 5.33
CA ASP A 164 -5.21 -13.29 6.68
C ASP A 164 -4.12 -12.24 6.84
N LEU A 165 -3.21 -12.13 5.87
CA LEU A 165 -2.18 -11.09 5.85
C LEU A 165 -2.82 -9.69 5.82
N ILE A 166 -3.78 -9.43 4.94
CA ILE A 166 -4.46 -8.13 4.88
C ILE A 166 -5.17 -7.81 6.20
N ARG A 167 -5.85 -8.79 6.79
CA ARG A 167 -6.55 -8.66 8.06
C ARG A 167 -5.60 -8.34 9.22
N GLN A 168 -4.43 -8.97 9.23
CA GLN A 168 -3.40 -8.78 10.27
C GLN A 168 -2.63 -7.48 10.15
N HIS A 169 -2.70 -6.75 9.03
CA HIS A 169 -1.97 -5.50 8.85
C HIS A 169 -2.91 -4.29 8.92
N ASP A 170 -2.35 -3.12 9.22
CA ASP A 170 -3.12 -1.88 9.38
C ASP A 170 -3.19 -1.11 8.05
N VAL A 171 -2.12 -1.21 7.25
CA VAL A 171 -1.95 -0.53 5.97
C VAL A 171 -1.47 -1.51 4.91
N ILE A 172 -2.07 -1.45 3.73
CA ILE A 172 -1.73 -2.28 2.58
C ILE A 172 -1.22 -1.40 1.44
N PHE A 173 -0.02 -1.67 0.96
CA PHE A 173 0.51 -1.07 -0.27
C PHE A 173 0.37 -2.03 -1.43
N LEU A 174 -0.30 -1.59 -2.50
CA LEU A 174 -0.38 -2.31 -3.77
C LEU A 174 0.73 -1.82 -4.69
N LEU A 175 1.82 -2.59 -4.76
CA LEU A 175 3.07 -2.27 -5.45
C LEU A 175 3.41 -3.31 -6.52
N THR A 176 2.40 -4.09 -6.92
CA THR A 176 2.51 -5.10 -7.97
C THR A 176 2.63 -4.45 -9.35
N ASP A 177 3.06 -5.25 -10.31
CA ASP A 177 3.46 -4.85 -11.66
C ASP A 177 2.36 -5.02 -12.72
N SER A 178 1.17 -5.47 -12.34
CA SER A 178 0.02 -5.57 -13.25
C SER A 178 -1.21 -4.97 -12.60
N ARG A 179 -2.18 -4.57 -13.42
CA ARG A 179 -3.47 -4.09 -12.94
C ARG A 179 -4.27 -5.23 -12.29
N GLU A 180 -4.22 -6.42 -12.87
CA GLU A 180 -5.02 -7.58 -12.51
C GLU A 180 -4.65 -8.05 -11.09
N SER A 181 -3.35 -8.09 -10.77
CA SER A 181 -2.88 -8.47 -9.43
C SER A 181 -3.25 -7.48 -8.33
N ARG A 182 -3.71 -6.26 -8.66
CA ARG A 182 -4.22 -5.28 -7.68
C ARG A 182 -5.70 -5.48 -7.35
N TRP A 183 -6.44 -6.23 -8.16
CA TRP A 183 -7.89 -6.36 -8.01
C TRP A 183 -8.27 -7.05 -6.69
N LEU A 184 -7.78 -8.27 -6.46
CA LEU A 184 -8.16 -9.05 -5.28
C LEU A 184 -7.76 -8.34 -3.96
N PRO A 185 -6.54 -7.82 -3.79
CA PRO A 185 -6.19 -7.02 -2.62
C PRO A 185 -7.07 -5.78 -2.42
N THR A 186 -7.56 -5.16 -3.50
CA THR A 186 -8.47 -4.01 -3.43
C THR A 186 -9.82 -4.41 -2.86
N VAL A 187 -10.37 -5.54 -3.32
CA VAL A 187 -11.64 -6.09 -2.82
C VAL A 187 -11.52 -6.42 -1.33
N ILE A 188 -10.51 -7.21 -0.95
CA ILE A 188 -10.29 -7.62 0.44
C ILE A 188 -10.07 -6.39 1.33
N GLY A 189 -9.25 -5.43 0.88
CA GLY A 189 -8.99 -4.20 1.64
C GLY A 189 -10.26 -3.35 1.87
N ALA A 190 -11.18 -3.32 0.90
CA ALA A 190 -12.45 -2.62 1.04
C ALA A 190 -13.42 -3.33 2.02
N VAL A 191 -13.46 -4.66 2.01
CA VAL A 191 -14.26 -5.50 2.92
C VAL A 191 -13.72 -5.41 4.36
N GLU A 192 -12.40 -5.54 4.53
CA GLU A 192 -11.71 -5.46 5.83
C GLU A 192 -11.49 -4.02 6.34
N GLN A 193 -11.99 -3.02 5.62
CA GLN A 193 -11.91 -1.59 5.95
C GLN A 193 -10.47 -1.11 6.23
N LYS A 194 -9.52 -1.55 5.40
CA LYS A 194 -8.09 -1.23 5.54
C LYS A 194 -7.72 0.06 4.83
N ILE A 195 -6.64 0.70 5.30
CA ILE A 195 -5.99 1.77 4.55
C ILE A 195 -5.23 1.12 3.39
N VAL A 196 -5.67 1.35 2.16
CA VAL A 196 -5.01 0.82 0.97
C VAL A 196 -4.43 1.96 0.15
N LEU A 197 -3.13 1.86 -0.16
CA LEU A 197 -2.39 2.77 -1.03
C LEU A 197 -1.94 2.00 -2.26
N CYS A 198 -2.40 2.42 -3.43
CA CYS A 198 -1.98 1.85 -4.69
C CYS A 198 -1.00 2.80 -5.38
N CYS A 199 0.14 2.27 -5.81
CA CYS A 199 1.13 3.02 -6.57
C CYS A 199 1.41 2.28 -7.89
N ALA A 200 1.21 2.98 -9.00
CA ALA A 200 1.48 2.48 -10.34
C ALA A 200 2.42 3.43 -11.09
N VAL A 201 3.27 2.87 -11.96
CA VAL A 201 4.36 3.59 -12.61
C VAL A 201 4.40 3.27 -14.10
N GLY A 202 4.29 4.31 -14.93
CA GLY A 202 4.58 4.24 -16.36
C GLY A 202 6.00 4.70 -16.68
N PHE A 203 6.29 4.84 -17.97
CA PHE A 203 7.62 5.20 -18.46
C PHE A 203 8.13 6.55 -17.91
N ASP A 204 7.31 7.60 -17.97
CA ASP A 204 7.63 8.99 -17.58
C ASP A 204 6.64 9.58 -16.56
N SER A 205 5.73 8.78 -16.01
CA SER A 205 4.67 9.22 -15.09
C SER A 205 4.37 8.16 -14.03
N TYR A 206 3.72 8.58 -12.96
CA TYR A 206 3.23 7.70 -11.91
C TYR A 206 1.93 8.20 -11.30
N VAL A 207 1.18 7.27 -10.72
CA VAL A 207 -0.04 7.54 -9.97
C VAL A 207 0.03 6.89 -8.60
N ILE A 208 -0.34 7.64 -7.58
CA ILE A 208 -0.51 7.17 -6.20
C ILE A 208 -1.96 7.48 -5.85
N ILE A 209 -2.70 6.48 -5.38
CA ILE A 209 -4.09 6.64 -4.95
C ILE A 209 -4.27 5.99 -3.59
N ARG A 210 -4.91 6.71 -2.66
CA ARG A 210 -5.44 6.11 -1.44
C ARG A 210 -6.89 5.71 -1.68
N HIS A 211 -7.26 4.47 -1.38
CA HIS A 211 -8.63 4.03 -1.55
C HIS A 211 -9.52 4.61 -0.46
N GLY A 212 -10.80 4.81 -0.78
CA GLY A 212 -11.79 5.07 0.27
C GLY A 212 -11.94 3.88 1.21
N VAL A 213 -12.33 4.16 2.46
CA VAL A 213 -12.61 3.14 3.48
C VAL A 213 -14.12 3.03 3.67
N PRO A 214 -14.81 2.10 2.99
CA PRO A 214 -16.26 2.04 3.01
C PRO A 214 -16.80 1.76 4.42
N THR A 215 -17.97 2.32 4.71
CA THR A 215 -18.70 2.13 5.98
C THR A 215 -20.10 1.61 5.66
N LYS A 216 -20.82 1.02 6.62
CA LYS A 216 -22.19 0.50 6.36
C LYS A 216 -23.17 1.59 5.88
N GLU A 217 -22.87 2.86 6.15
CA GLU A 217 -23.68 4.02 5.75
C GLU A 217 -23.26 4.65 4.40
N SER A 218 -22.24 4.11 3.72
CA SER A 218 -21.69 4.67 2.47
C SER A 218 -22.70 4.75 1.33
N ASP A 219 -23.76 3.93 1.38
CA ASP A 219 -24.73 3.75 0.30
C ASP A 219 -25.86 4.80 0.30
N SER A 220 -25.87 5.75 1.25
CA SER A 220 -26.85 6.83 1.28
C SER A 220 -26.45 8.00 0.37
N THR A 221 -27.31 8.23 -0.64
CA THR A 221 -27.47 9.39 -1.54
C THR A 221 -26.24 10.22 -1.89
N SER A 222 -25.94 10.30 -3.19
CA SER A 222 -25.07 11.32 -3.79
C SER A 222 -25.47 12.70 -3.25
N ARG A 223 -24.63 13.27 -2.39
CA ARG A 223 -24.70 14.68 -2.02
C ARG A 223 -23.61 15.33 -2.85
N THR A 224 -23.96 16.36 -3.60
CA THR A 224 -22.96 17.21 -4.25
C THR A 224 -22.12 17.84 -3.16
N TYR A 225 -20.90 17.34 -2.98
CA TYR A 225 -20.01 17.90 -2.00
C TYR A 225 -19.42 19.18 -2.58
N LYS A 226 -19.55 20.30 -1.86
CA LYS A 226 -19.12 21.60 -2.40
C LYS A 226 -17.61 21.64 -2.65
N ASN A 227 -16.80 21.16 -1.70
CA ASN A 227 -15.33 21.36 -1.76
C ASN A 227 -14.48 20.11 -1.42
N TYR A 228 -15.04 19.00 -0.92
CA TYR A 228 -14.29 17.81 -0.51
C TYR A 228 -15.10 16.53 -0.67
N ILE A 229 -14.45 15.37 -0.87
CA ILE A 229 -15.13 14.06 -0.84
C ILE A 229 -14.80 13.35 0.48
N PRO A 230 -15.81 12.84 1.23
CA PRO A 230 -15.59 12.05 2.44
C PRO A 230 -14.72 10.82 2.21
N GLY A 231 -13.88 10.46 3.17
CA GLY A 231 -12.95 9.33 3.02
C GLY A 231 -13.62 7.98 2.80
N ASN A 232 -14.85 7.78 3.28
CA ASN A 232 -15.63 6.57 3.04
C ASN A 232 -16.28 6.50 1.65
N LYS A 233 -16.21 7.59 0.87
CA LYS A 233 -16.74 7.69 -0.50
C LYS A 233 -15.66 7.97 -1.54
N LEU A 234 -14.38 7.90 -1.18
CA LEU A 234 -13.31 8.03 -2.17
C LEU A 234 -13.23 6.79 -3.06
N GLY A 235 -12.91 7.02 -4.34
CA GLY A 235 -12.72 5.94 -5.30
C GLY A 235 -11.53 5.04 -4.96
N CYS A 236 -11.54 3.83 -5.51
CA CYS A 236 -10.35 2.98 -5.57
C CYS A 236 -9.66 3.13 -6.93
N TYR A 237 -8.55 2.42 -7.12
CA TYR A 237 -7.83 2.36 -8.40
C TYR A 237 -8.74 2.06 -9.61
N PHE A 238 -9.76 1.23 -9.42
CA PHE A 238 -10.69 0.77 -10.45
C PHE A 238 -11.94 1.64 -10.64
N CYS A 239 -12.11 2.74 -9.90
CA CYS A 239 -13.32 3.58 -10.03
C CYS A 239 -13.29 4.52 -11.24
N ASN A 240 -12.09 4.94 -11.67
CA ASN A 240 -11.93 5.94 -12.72
C ASN A 240 -11.66 5.30 -14.10
N ASP A 241 -11.99 4.03 -14.25
CA ASP A 241 -11.76 3.26 -15.48
C ASP A 241 -13.04 2.50 -15.83
N ILE A 242 -13.47 2.62 -17.10
CA ILE A 242 -14.75 2.09 -17.60
C ILE A 242 -14.63 0.61 -18.01
N VAL A 243 -13.44 0.00 -17.87
CA VAL A 243 -13.16 -1.38 -18.29
C VAL A 243 -12.75 -2.25 -17.10
N ALA A 244 -13.25 -3.49 -17.00
CA ALA A 244 -12.81 -4.43 -15.98
C ALA A 244 -11.33 -4.85 -16.13
N PRO A 245 -10.64 -5.24 -15.03
CA PRO A 245 -9.36 -5.91 -15.15
C PRO A 245 -9.52 -7.23 -15.91
N GLY A 246 -8.92 -7.32 -17.09
CA GLY A 246 -8.86 -8.53 -17.93
C GLY A 246 -7.41 -8.83 -18.32
N ASN A 247 -7.16 -9.75 -19.25
CA ASN A 247 -5.79 -10.08 -19.66
C ASN A 247 -5.11 -8.86 -20.33
N SER A 248 -4.34 -8.11 -19.54
CA SER A 248 -3.64 -6.89 -19.94
C SER A 248 -2.41 -7.16 -20.79
N SER A 249 -2.33 -8.26 -21.54
CA SER A 249 -1.17 -8.51 -22.42
C SER A 249 -1.20 -7.70 -23.73
N ILE A 250 -2.30 -6.97 -24.02
CA ILE A 250 -2.56 -6.48 -25.38
C ILE A 250 -2.51 -4.95 -25.56
N ASP A 251 -2.81 -4.05 -24.58
CA ASP A 251 -2.85 -2.61 -24.96
C ASP A 251 -2.88 -1.48 -23.87
N ARG A 252 -1.99 -1.41 -22.85
CA ARG A 252 -1.92 -0.22 -21.94
C ARG A 252 -0.53 0.06 -21.34
N THR A 253 -0.07 1.32 -21.38
CA THR A 253 1.32 1.71 -21.03
C THR A 253 1.63 2.02 -19.56
N LEU A 254 0.63 2.33 -18.71
CA LEU A 254 0.91 2.78 -17.33
C LEU A 254 1.26 1.63 -16.37
N ASP A 255 0.82 0.40 -16.66
CA ASP A 255 1.03 -0.75 -15.78
C ASP A 255 1.86 -1.88 -16.41
N GLN A 256 1.87 -2.05 -17.74
CA GLN A 256 2.44 -3.24 -18.37
C GLN A 256 3.98 -3.36 -18.29
N GLN A 257 4.72 -2.33 -17.87
CA GLN A 257 6.19 -2.34 -17.99
C GLN A 257 6.91 -1.64 -16.82
N CYS A 258 6.66 -2.09 -15.59
CA CYS A 258 7.35 -1.56 -14.39
C CYS A 258 8.89 -1.64 -14.45
N THR A 259 9.46 -2.44 -15.36
CA THR A 259 10.90 -2.53 -15.65
C THR A 259 11.42 -1.47 -16.63
N VAL A 260 10.57 -0.97 -17.54
CA VAL A 260 10.93 0.04 -18.56
C VAL A 260 10.42 1.41 -18.11
N THR A 261 10.93 1.87 -16.97
CA THR A 261 10.62 3.19 -16.41
C THR A 261 11.88 4.02 -16.23
N ARG A 262 11.74 5.36 -16.29
CA ARG A 262 12.83 6.27 -15.90
C ARG A 262 13.19 6.00 -14.43
N PRO A 263 14.46 5.70 -14.09
CA PRO A 263 14.81 5.18 -12.76
C PRO A 263 14.34 6.01 -11.57
N GLY A 264 14.35 7.35 -11.70
CA GLY A 264 13.93 8.28 -10.64
C GLY A 264 12.43 8.22 -10.29
N ILE A 265 11.57 7.70 -11.17
CA ILE A 265 10.12 7.61 -10.93
C ILE A 265 9.83 6.80 -9.69
N SER A 266 10.43 5.62 -9.59
CA SER A 266 10.16 4.71 -8.49
C SER A 266 10.52 5.31 -7.14
N MET A 267 11.59 6.11 -7.07
CA MET A 267 12.02 6.79 -5.84
C MET A 267 11.03 7.88 -5.45
N MET A 268 10.62 8.74 -6.40
CA MET A 268 9.65 9.81 -6.15
C MET A 268 8.28 9.24 -5.76
N ALA A 269 7.80 8.26 -6.53
CA ALA A 269 6.51 7.63 -6.28
C ALA A 269 6.47 6.93 -4.92
N SER A 270 7.55 6.24 -4.54
CA SER A 270 7.66 5.57 -3.23
C SER A 270 7.71 6.57 -2.08
N ALA A 271 8.51 7.65 -2.22
CA ALA A 271 8.60 8.70 -1.22
C ALA A 271 7.23 9.34 -0.98
N LEU A 272 6.56 9.79 -2.04
CA LEU A 272 5.24 10.41 -1.93
C LEU A 272 4.16 9.44 -1.43
N SER A 273 4.26 8.14 -1.76
CA SER A 273 3.33 7.13 -1.23
C SER A 273 3.45 6.98 0.28
N VAL A 274 4.67 7.02 0.80
CA VAL A 274 4.91 6.97 2.25
C VAL A 274 4.52 8.28 2.91
N GLU A 275 4.89 9.45 2.35
CA GLU A 275 4.47 10.74 2.92
C GLU A 275 2.94 10.89 2.95
N LEU A 276 2.24 10.43 1.90
CA LEU A 276 0.78 10.37 1.90
C LEU A 276 0.25 9.47 3.02
N LEU A 277 0.86 8.30 3.25
CA LEU A 277 0.50 7.45 4.39
C LEU A 277 0.66 8.19 5.73
N ILE A 278 1.79 8.86 5.94
CA ILE A 278 2.03 9.56 7.19
C ILE A 278 0.95 10.63 7.39
N SER A 279 0.65 11.45 6.39
CA SER A 279 -0.44 12.44 6.44
C SER A 279 -1.81 11.81 6.73
N ILE A 280 -2.12 10.63 6.16
CA ILE A 280 -3.35 9.89 6.48
C ILE A 280 -3.39 9.50 7.95
N VAL A 281 -2.34 8.85 8.47
CA VAL A 281 -2.31 8.31 9.83
C VAL A 281 -2.30 9.42 10.89
N GLN A 282 -1.70 10.55 10.57
CA GLN A 282 -1.68 11.74 11.43
C GLN A 282 -2.99 12.54 11.40
N HIS A 283 -3.87 12.28 10.44
CA HIS A 283 -5.20 12.88 10.43
C HIS A 283 -6.10 12.22 11.51
N PRO A 284 -6.93 12.99 12.26
CA PRO A 284 -7.80 12.44 13.30
C PRO A 284 -8.73 11.31 12.82
N LEU A 285 -9.25 11.44 11.60
CA LEU A 285 -10.11 10.42 10.95
C LEU A 285 -9.33 9.27 10.28
N ARG A 286 -8.00 9.29 10.28
CA ARG A 286 -7.13 8.29 9.66
C ARG A 286 -7.57 7.93 8.23
N GLY A 287 -7.82 6.65 7.94
CA GLY A 287 -8.27 6.18 6.62
C GLY A 287 -9.58 6.81 6.13
N GLN A 288 -10.41 7.35 7.03
CA GLN A 288 -11.65 8.04 6.68
C GLN A 288 -11.48 9.54 6.44
N CYS A 289 -10.24 10.06 6.43
CA CYS A 289 -9.98 11.47 6.13
C CYS A 289 -10.53 11.86 4.75
N PRO A 290 -11.23 13.00 4.63
CA PRO A 290 -11.72 13.49 3.35
C PRO A 290 -10.58 13.99 2.47
N ALA A 291 -10.85 14.13 1.17
CA ALA A 291 -9.93 14.75 0.22
C ALA A 291 -10.56 15.99 -0.41
N SER A 292 -9.81 17.09 -0.51
CA SER A 292 -10.27 18.30 -1.22
C SER A 292 -10.44 18.02 -2.72
N ILE A 293 -11.48 18.60 -3.33
CA ILE A 293 -11.69 18.57 -4.79
C ILE A 293 -10.78 19.57 -5.49
N HIS A 294 -10.45 20.68 -4.82
CA HIS A 294 -9.60 21.75 -5.33
C HIS A 294 -8.47 22.04 -4.33
N PRO A 295 -7.45 21.17 -4.25
CA PRO A 295 -6.37 21.33 -3.28
C PRO A 295 -5.48 22.55 -3.54
N ASP A 296 -5.46 23.08 -4.77
CA ASP A 296 -4.64 24.23 -5.16
C ASP A 296 -5.27 25.60 -4.81
N ARG A 297 -6.51 25.62 -4.31
CA ARG A 297 -7.16 26.86 -3.86
C ARG A 297 -6.78 27.13 -2.40
N GLU A 298 -6.44 28.38 -2.09
CA GLU A 298 -6.02 28.83 -0.74
C GLU A 298 -7.04 28.53 0.37
N GLU A 299 -8.31 28.31 0.01
CA GLU A 299 -9.36 27.83 0.92
C GLU A 299 -9.24 26.32 1.14
N SER A 300 -8.17 25.89 1.82
CA SER A 300 -8.07 24.50 2.28
C SER A 300 -9.24 24.20 3.22
N VAL A 301 -10.03 23.18 2.90
CA VAL A 301 -11.08 22.65 3.78
C VAL A 301 -10.41 22.15 5.07
N PRO A 302 -10.64 22.77 6.25
CA PRO A 302 -9.94 22.41 7.48
C PRO A 302 -10.07 20.92 7.83
N GLU A 303 -11.18 20.30 7.46
CA GLU A 303 -11.47 18.89 7.67
C GLU A 303 -10.63 17.92 6.82
N ALA A 304 -9.94 18.41 5.78
CA ALA A 304 -9.12 17.61 4.85
C ALA A 304 -7.60 17.80 5.03
N VAL A 305 -7.21 18.41 6.15
CA VAL A 305 -5.82 18.77 6.48
C VAL A 305 -5.39 18.03 7.74
N SER A 306 -4.21 17.41 7.67
CA SER A 306 -3.50 16.83 8.82
C SER A 306 -2.48 17.82 9.38
N CYS A 307 -1.83 17.48 10.49
CA CYS A 307 -0.71 18.29 11.01
C CYS A 307 0.50 18.38 10.04
N LEU A 308 0.50 17.61 8.95
CA LEU A 308 1.51 17.60 7.89
C LEU A 308 1.02 18.23 6.57
N GLY A 309 -0.17 18.83 6.56
CA GLY A 309 -0.77 19.43 5.36
C GLY A 309 -1.91 18.58 4.77
N ILE A 310 -2.24 18.88 3.51
CA ILE A 310 -3.39 18.25 2.81
C ILE A 310 -3.22 16.74 2.66
N VAL A 311 -4.35 16.03 2.66
CA VAL A 311 -4.38 14.57 2.43
C VAL A 311 -5.07 14.26 1.09
N PRO A 312 -4.35 14.38 -0.05
CA PRO A 312 -4.94 14.22 -1.37
C PRO A 312 -5.48 12.79 -1.57
N HIS A 313 -6.48 12.66 -2.45
CA HIS A 313 -7.00 11.34 -2.85
C HIS A 313 -6.02 10.64 -3.81
N THR A 314 -5.63 11.35 -4.86
CA THR A 314 -4.70 10.86 -5.88
C THR A 314 -3.59 11.86 -6.11
N ILE A 315 -2.38 11.38 -6.35
CA ILE A 315 -1.24 12.15 -6.82
C ILE A 315 -0.85 11.59 -8.18
N ARG A 316 -0.95 12.39 -9.25
CA ARG A 316 -0.45 12.03 -10.59
C ARG A 316 0.66 12.99 -10.98
N SER A 317 1.81 12.45 -11.36
CA SER A 317 2.97 13.25 -11.73
C SER A 317 3.49 12.85 -13.10
N PHE A 318 3.92 13.84 -13.88
CA PHE A 318 4.47 13.69 -15.22
C PHE A 318 5.87 14.30 -15.28
N LEU A 319 6.90 13.47 -15.44
CA LEU A 319 8.30 13.92 -15.45
C LEU A 319 8.69 14.65 -16.73
N SER A 320 7.99 14.41 -17.83
CA SER A 320 8.18 15.17 -19.07
C SER A 320 7.86 16.64 -18.90
N ARG A 321 6.91 16.97 -18.00
CA ARG A 321 6.43 18.33 -17.73
C ARG A 321 6.81 18.87 -16.35
N TYR A 322 7.44 18.04 -15.50
CA TYR A 322 7.70 18.34 -14.09
C TYR A 322 6.45 18.85 -13.35
N SER A 323 5.29 18.29 -13.68
CA SER A 323 4.00 18.74 -13.17
C SER A 323 3.32 17.65 -12.36
N THR A 324 2.72 18.02 -11.23
CA THR A 324 1.87 17.15 -10.40
C THR A 324 0.45 17.69 -10.40
N VAL A 325 -0.52 16.79 -10.51
CA VAL A 325 -1.96 17.09 -10.39
C VAL A 325 -2.57 16.19 -9.32
N LEU A 326 -3.56 16.71 -8.59
CA LEU A 326 -4.15 16.07 -7.42
C LEU A 326 -5.65 15.79 -7.60
N PRO A 327 -6.05 14.92 -8.55
CA PRO A 327 -7.45 14.67 -8.82
C PRO A 327 -8.11 13.94 -7.65
N THR A 328 -9.37 14.29 -7.40
CA THR A 328 -10.20 13.65 -6.38
C THR A 328 -11.44 13.07 -7.06
N GLY A 329 -11.76 11.81 -6.78
CA GLY A 329 -12.82 11.07 -7.46
C GLY A 329 -13.66 10.28 -6.45
N GLU A 330 -14.97 10.25 -6.67
CA GLU A 330 -15.92 9.51 -5.84
C GLU A 330 -15.88 8.01 -6.17
N ALA A 331 -16.26 7.18 -5.20
CA ALA A 331 -16.50 5.77 -5.40
C ALA A 331 -17.62 5.56 -6.42
N PHE A 332 -17.30 4.86 -7.50
CA PHE A 332 -18.27 4.53 -8.54
C PHE A 332 -19.17 3.38 -8.08
N SER A 333 -20.48 3.57 -8.17
CA SER A 333 -21.48 2.59 -7.69
C SER A 333 -21.39 1.24 -8.39
N GLN A 334 -20.95 1.21 -9.65
CA GLN A 334 -20.78 -0.01 -10.45
C GLN A 334 -19.30 -0.41 -10.60
N CYS A 335 -18.43 0.09 -9.71
CA CYS A 335 -17.02 -0.28 -9.70
C CYS A 335 -16.84 -1.80 -9.52
N VAL A 336 -16.03 -2.41 -10.38
CA VAL A 336 -15.70 -3.85 -10.38
C VAL A 336 -14.87 -4.30 -9.18
N ALA A 337 -14.47 -3.41 -8.27
CA ALA A 337 -13.68 -3.74 -7.10
C ALA A 337 -14.32 -3.27 -5.78
N CYS A 338 -14.58 -1.96 -5.62
CA CYS A 338 -15.02 -1.40 -4.33
C CYS A 338 -16.54 -1.19 -4.18
N SER A 339 -17.33 -1.49 -5.22
CA SER A 339 -18.79 -1.33 -5.16
C SER A 339 -19.40 -2.19 -4.05
N SER A 340 -20.56 -1.76 -3.53
CA SER A 340 -21.30 -2.58 -2.56
C SER A 340 -21.77 -3.91 -3.16
N ILE A 341 -21.97 -3.98 -4.48
CA ILE A 341 -22.30 -5.22 -5.20
C ILE A 341 -21.17 -6.24 -5.06
N VAL A 342 -19.93 -5.84 -5.40
CA VAL A 342 -18.75 -6.73 -5.33
C VAL A 342 -18.42 -7.10 -3.89
N ARG A 343 -18.51 -6.14 -2.95
CA ARG A 343 -18.27 -6.43 -1.53
C ARG A 343 -19.25 -7.47 -0.98
N LYS A 344 -20.54 -7.35 -1.28
CA LYS A 344 -21.56 -8.33 -0.85
C LYS A 344 -21.33 -9.69 -1.49
N ALA A 345 -21.07 -9.75 -2.80
CA ALA A 345 -20.77 -11.01 -3.48
C ALA A 345 -19.55 -11.72 -2.88
N PHE A 346 -18.50 -10.98 -2.52
CA PHE A 346 -17.34 -11.54 -1.83
C PHE A 346 -17.66 -12.03 -0.41
N GLU A 347 -18.45 -11.27 0.36
CA GLU A 347 -18.85 -11.65 1.73
C GLU A 347 -19.80 -12.86 1.75
N ASP A 348 -20.71 -12.97 0.78
CA ASP A 348 -21.75 -14.00 0.73
C ASP A 348 -21.24 -15.31 0.11
N ASP A 349 -20.55 -15.24 -1.04
CA ASP A 349 -20.14 -16.41 -1.84
C ASP A 349 -18.65 -16.78 -1.67
N GLY A 350 -17.84 -15.90 -1.07
CA GLY A 350 -16.44 -16.14 -0.74
C GLY A 350 -15.60 -16.65 -1.92
N PHE A 351 -14.98 -17.83 -1.76
CA PHE A 351 -14.10 -18.40 -2.78
C PHE A 351 -14.83 -18.81 -4.07
N SER A 352 -16.12 -19.16 -4.01
CA SER A 352 -16.89 -19.50 -5.21
C SER A 352 -17.07 -18.30 -6.13
N PHE A 353 -17.31 -17.11 -5.56
CA PHE A 353 -17.32 -15.85 -6.31
C PHE A 353 -15.95 -15.59 -6.96
N LEU A 354 -14.86 -15.75 -6.21
CA LEU A 354 -13.51 -15.55 -6.75
C LEU A 354 -13.19 -16.50 -7.90
N LEU A 355 -13.58 -17.77 -7.80
CA LEU A 355 -13.36 -18.75 -8.87
C LEU A 355 -14.08 -18.36 -10.16
N ASN A 356 -15.30 -17.82 -10.07
CA ASN A 356 -16.01 -17.27 -11.23
C ASN A 356 -15.25 -16.09 -11.84
N VAL A 357 -14.75 -15.15 -11.01
CA VAL A 357 -13.97 -14.00 -11.47
C VAL A 357 -12.65 -14.40 -12.16
N PHE A 358 -11.98 -15.45 -11.66
CA PHE A 358 -10.73 -15.91 -12.27
C PHE A 358 -10.95 -16.61 -13.61
N ASN A 359 -12.08 -17.31 -13.75
CA ASN A 359 -12.37 -18.13 -14.94
C ASN A 359 -13.17 -17.39 -16.02
N ASP A 360 -13.88 -16.32 -15.69
CA ASP A 360 -14.70 -15.53 -16.61
C ASP A 360 -14.35 -14.04 -16.51
N ILE A 361 -13.88 -13.49 -17.64
CA ILE A 361 -13.43 -12.10 -17.77
C ILE A 361 -14.62 -11.13 -17.69
N ASP A 362 -15.79 -11.54 -18.17
CA ASP A 362 -16.97 -10.67 -18.27
C ASP A 362 -17.82 -10.73 -16.99
N TYR A 363 -17.55 -11.69 -16.09
CA TYR A 363 -18.32 -11.92 -14.88
C TYR A 363 -18.46 -10.66 -14.01
N LEU A 364 -17.36 -9.92 -13.81
CA LEU A 364 -17.38 -8.69 -13.03
C LEU A 364 -18.21 -7.58 -13.68
N GLU A 365 -18.11 -7.41 -14.99
CA GLU A 365 -18.85 -6.37 -15.72
C GLU A 365 -20.36 -6.65 -15.74
N ASN A 366 -20.72 -7.93 -15.86
CA ASN A 366 -22.09 -8.39 -15.79
C ASN A 366 -22.65 -8.21 -14.37
N LEU A 367 -21.89 -8.60 -13.35
CA LEU A 367 -22.30 -8.51 -11.94
C LEU A 367 -22.57 -7.06 -11.52
N THR A 368 -21.70 -6.11 -11.88
CA THR A 368 -21.87 -4.70 -11.49
C THR A 368 -22.83 -3.92 -12.40
N GLY A 369 -23.31 -4.54 -13.49
CA GLY A 369 -24.10 -3.86 -14.51
C GLY A 369 -23.30 -2.88 -15.37
N LEU A 370 -21.97 -2.90 -15.28
CA LEU A 370 -21.09 -2.07 -16.12
C LEU A 370 -21.26 -2.42 -17.60
N ARG A 371 -21.45 -3.72 -17.91
CA ARG A 371 -21.70 -4.18 -19.29
C ARG A 371 -22.97 -3.56 -19.88
N ALA A 372 -24.04 -3.50 -19.09
CA ALA A 372 -25.29 -2.88 -19.52
C ALA A 372 -25.14 -1.35 -19.72
N MET A 373 -24.35 -0.69 -18.89
CA MET A 373 -24.06 0.75 -19.02
C MET A 373 -23.25 1.06 -20.29
N GLN A 374 -22.22 0.26 -20.59
CA GLN A 374 -21.43 0.39 -21.82
C GLN A 374 -22.33 0.22 -23.06
N LEU A 375 -23.12 -0.85 -23.12
CA LEU A 375 -24.05 -1.09 -24.24
C LEU A 375 -25.07 0.04 -24.42
N ALA A 376 -25.58 0.63 -23.33
CA ALA A 376 -26.49 1.77 -23.41
C ALA A 376 -25.80 3.03 -23.96
N THR A 377 -24.51 3.21 -23.69
CA THR A 377 -23.72 4.34 -24.20
C THR A 377 -23.42 4.15 -25.70
N ASP A 378 -23.01 2.94 -26.10
CA ASP A 378 -22.76 2.60 -27.51
C ASP A 378 -24.01 2.80 -28.37
N ILE A 379 -25.20 2.43 -27.85
CA ILE A 379 -26.47 2.66 -28.56
C ILE A 379 -26.76 4.15 -28.71
N ASN A 380 -26.52 4.96 -27.67
CA ASN A 380 -26.75 6.41 -27.74
C ASN A 380 -25.76 7.10 -28.70
N GLU A 381 -24.48 6.70 -28.72
CA GLU A 381 -23.50 7.22 -29.68
C GLU A 381 -23.88 6.86 -31.13
N ILE A 382 -24.39 5.65 -31.37
CA ILE A 382 -24.88 5.24 -32.69
C ILE A 382 -26.10 6.06 -33.12
N ILE A 383 -27.00 6.40 -32.17
CA ILE A 383 -28.18 7.23 -32.45
C ILE A 383 -27.77 8.68 -32.74
N GLU A 384 -26.86 9.27 -31.96
CA GLU A 384 -26.35 10.63 -32.21
C GLU A 384 -25.63 10.74 -33.56
N LEU A 385 -24.85 9.73 -33.95
CA LEU A 385 -24.20 9.70 -35.27
C LEU A 385 -25.19 9.50 -36.43
N SER A 386 -26.35 8.88 -36.18
CA SER A 386 -27.39 8.72 -37.21
C SER A 386 -28.25 9.96 -37.40
N ASP A 387 -28.36 10.83 -36.39
CA ASP A 387 -29.11 12.09 -36.47
C ASP A 387 -28.31 13.19 -37.20
N ASP A 388 -26.98 13.08 -37.28
CA ASP A 388 -26.10 14.01 -38.02
C ASP A 388 -26.00 13.70 -39.54
N GLU A 389 -26.56 12.58 -40.02
CA GLU A 389 -26.61 12.23 -41.46
C GLU A 389 -27.88 12.72 -42.18
N GLU A 390 -28.81 13.41 -41.49
CA GLU A 390 -29.98 14.06 -42.08
C GLU A 390 -29.94 15.60 -41.98
N ILE A 391 -28.98 16.27 -42.65
CA ILE A 391 -29.08 17.72 -42.98
C ILE A 391 -28.60 18.01 -44.41
#